data_AF-R4K505-F1
#
_entry.id   AF-R4K505-F1
#
_cell.length_a   1.000
_cell.length_b   1.000
_cell.length_c   1.000
_cell.angle_alpha   90.00
_cell.angle_beta   90.00
_cell.angle_gamma   90.00
#
_symmetry.space_group_name_H-M   'P 1'
#
loop_
_entity.id
_entity.type
_entity.pdbx_description
1 polymer ?
#
loop_
_entity_poly.entity_id
_entity_poly.type
_entity_poly.pdbx_seq_one_letter_code
_entity_poly.pdbx_strand_id
1 'polypeptide(L)' 'MDYVVTSERLKQYLFLLGFTYRQAPDRSGRQKYVWLFPKNDMLFDALTFFTRNKQRMIQLKKG' A
#
# COMPACT_ATOMS: atom_id res chain seq x y z
N MET A 1 -7.98 -1.34 -14.09
CA MET A 1 -8.53 -0.92 -12.78
C MET A 1 -7.37 -0.68 -11.84
N ASP A 2 -7.40 0.37 -11.02
CA ASP A 2 -6.31 0.69 -10.09
C ASP A 2 -6.57 0.10 -8.70
N TYR A 3 -5.49 -0.17 -7.96
CA TYR A 3 -5.52 -0.49 -6.54
C TYR A 3 -5.38 0.79 -5.72
N VAL A 4 -6.27 0.98 -4.76
CA VAL A 4 -6.30 2.18 -3.92
C VAL A 4 -5.46 1.96 -2.67
N VAL A 5 -4.45 2.80 -2.49
CA VAL A 5 -3.63 2.86 -1.27
C VAL A 5 -3.96 4.13 -0.51
N THR A 6 -4.31 3.98 0.77
CA THR A 6 -4.60 5.09 1.69
C THR A 6 -3.50 5.31 2.72
N SER A 7 -2.63 4.31 2.94
CA SER A 7 -1.53 4.37 3.92
C SER A 7 -0.26 4.94 3.30
N GLU A 8 0.26 6.05 3.84
CA GLU A 8 1.53 6.66 3.40
C GLU A 8 2.69 5.66 3.47
N ARG A 9 2.76 4.86 4.54
CA ARG A 9 3.82 3.84 4.71
C ARG A 9 3.76 2.78 3.60
N LEU A 10 2.57 2.32 3.25
CA LEU A 10 2.41 1.35 2.16
C LEU A 10 2.77 1.99 0.81
N LYS A 11 2.34 3.25 0.59
CA LYS A 11 2.69 4.01 -0.61
C LYS A 11 4.20 4.16 -0.77
N GLN A 12 4.91 4.53 0.30
CA GLN A 12 6.38 4.67 0.27
C GLN A 12 7.07 3.34 -0.02
N TYR A 13 6.63 2.25 0.62
CA TYR A 13 7.16 0.91 0.34
C TYR A 13 7.01 0.53 -1.14
N LEU A 14 5.81 0.69 -1.71
CA LEU A 14 5.57 0.38 -3.12
C LEU A 14 6.37 1.30 -4.06
N PHE A 15 6.47 2.59 -3.74
CA PHE A 15 7.28 3.52 -4.53
C PHE A 15 8.76 3.13 -4.54
N LEU A 16 9.33 2.74 -3.40
CA LEU A 16 10.72 2.27 -3.30
C LEU A 16 10.99 0.98 -4.07
N LEU A 17 9.95 0.16 -4.29
CA LEU A 17 10.02 -1.03 -5.15
C LEU A 17 9.91 -0.71 -6.66
N GLY A 18 9.76 0.57 -7.03
CA GLY A 18 9.69 1.02 -8.42
C GLY A 18 8.28 1.10 -8.99
N PHE A 19 7.23 0.91 -8.18
CA PHE A 19 5.86 1.10 -8.66
C PHE A 19 5.53 2.58 -8.82
N THR A 20 4.93 2.92 -9.96
CA THR A 20 4.37 4.25 -10.20
C THR A 20 2.94 4.34 -9.66
N TYR A 21 2.54 5.53 -9.24
CA TYR A 21 1.19 5.80 -8.77
C TYR A 21 0.70 7.16 -9.24
N ARG A 22 -0.62 7.31 -9.26
CA ARG A 22 -1.29 8.61 -9.44
C ARG A 22 -1.91 9.05 -8.14
N GLN A 23 -1.89 10.35 -7.85
CA GLN A 23 -2.58 10.92 -6.70
C GLN A 23 -3.99 11.35 -7.13
N ALA A 24 -4.99 11.05 -6.30
CA ALA A 24 -6.38 11.48 -6.53
C ALA A 24 -7.01 12.00 -5.23
N PRO A 25 -7.96 12.95 -5.30
CA PRO A 25 -8.73 13.36 -4.13
C PRO A 25 -9.49 12.17 -3.54
N ASP A 26 -9.47 12.03 -2.21
CA ASP A 26 -10.26 11.01 -1.53
C ASP A 26 -11.74 11.42 -1.48
N ARG A 27 -12.62 10.62 -2.07
CA ARG A 27 -14.06 10.87 -2.07
C ARG A 27 -14.75 10.39 -0.81
N SER A 28 -14.08 9.61 0.05
CA SER A 28 -14.64 9.11 1.30
C SER A 28 -14.61 10.14 2.42
N GLY A 29 -13.86 11.24 2.25
CA GLY A 29 -13.71 12.30 3.24
C GLY A 29 -12.82 11.93 4.44
N ARG A 30 -12.19 10.76 4.44
CA ARG A 30 -11.32 10.30 5.53
C ARG A 30 -9.92 10.91 5.47
N GLN A 31 -9.46 11.25 4.28
CA GLN A 31 -8.18 11.90 4.04
C GLN A 31 -8.27 12.89 2.87
N LYS A 32 -7.22 13.68 2.62
CA LYS A 32 -7.21 14.64 1.49
C LYS A 32 -7.01 13.94 0.14
N TYR A 33 -6.14 12.94 0.10
CA TYR A 33 -5.73 12.26 -1.13
C TYR A 33 -5.57 10.76 -0.92
N VAL A 34 -5.73 9.99 -2.00
CA VAL A 34 -5.35 8.57 -2.11
C VAL A 34 -4.35 8.39 -3.24
N TRP A 35 -3.65 7.25 -3.23
CA TRP A 35 -2.71 6.87 -4.27
C TRP A 35 -3.24 5.65 -5.04
N LEU A 36 -3.27 5.78 -6.36
CA LEU A 36 -3.81 4.79 -7.29
C LEU A 36 -2.64 4.11 -8.00
N PHE A 37 -2.46 2.83 -7.72
CA PHE A 37 -1.42 2.00 -8.33
C PHE A 37 -2.06 1.14 -9.44
N PRO A 38 -1.47 1.04 -10.64
CA PRO A 38 -1.93 0.13 -11.68
C PRO A 38 -1.95 -1.32 -11.16
N LYS A 39 -3.06 -2.03 -11.32
CA LYS A 39 -3.13 -3.45 -10.92
C LYS A 39 -2.26 -4.31 -11.85
N ASN A 40 -1.36 -5.08 -11.25
CA ASN A 40 -0.60 -6.15 -11.90
C ASN A 40 -0.20 -7.19 -10.85
N ASP A 41 0.30 -8.35 -11.29
CA ASP A 41 0.64 -9.46 -10.39
C ASP A 41 1.74 -9.08 -9.40
N MET A 42 2.77 -8.37 -9.86
CA MET A 42 3.88 -7.92 -9.01
C MET A 42 3.40 -7.01 -7.86
N LEU A 43 2.39 -6.17 -8.09
CA LEU A 43 1.80 -5.32 -7.06
C LEU A 43 1.14 -6.19 -5.97
N PHE A 44 0.40 -7.22 -6.37
CA PHE A 44 -0.26 -8.12 -5.42
C PHE A 44 0.74 -8.95 -4.62
N ASP A 45 1.84 -9.38 -5.23
CA ASP A 45 2.94 -10.04 -4.53
C ASP A 45 3.59 -9.11 -3.50
N ALA A 46 3.87 -7.86 -3.88
CA ALA A 46 4.42 -6.85 -2.98
C ALA A 46 3.48 -6.54 -1.80
N LEU A 47 2.17 -6.44 -2.06
CA LEU A 47 1.14 -6.26 -1.03
C LEU A 47 1.08 -7.45 -0.07
N THR A 48 1.14 -8.67 -0.61
CA THR A 48 1.15 -9.91 0.19
C THR A 48 2.37 -9.97 1.09
N PHE A 49 3.55 -9.66 0.54
CA PHE A 49 4.80 -9.62 1.31
C PHE A 49 4.75 -8.58 2.43
N PHE A 50 4.31 -7.35 2.12
CA PHE A 50 4.19 -6.28 3.11
C PHE A 50 3.25 -6.69 4.26
N THR A 51 2.13 -7.31 3.92
CA THR A 51 1.11 -7.73 4.90
C THR A 51 1.62 -8.85 5.81
N ARG A 52 2.28 -9.87 5.24
CA ARG A 52 2.87 -10.97 6.01
C ARG A 52 3.96 -10.49 6.96
N ASN A 53 4.85 -9.60 6.51
CA ASN A 53 5.89 -9.04 7.37
C ASN A 53 5.33 -8.18 8.48
N LYS A 54 4.30 -7.37 8.20
CA LYS A 54 3.62 -6.57 9.22
C LYS A 54 3.02 -7.45 10.31
N GLN A 55 2.38 -8.57 9.95
CA GLN A 55 1.82 -9.52 10.91
C GLN A 55 2.91 -10.18 11.77
N ARG A 56 4.02 -10.61 11.16
CA ARG A 56 5.16 -11.18 11.89
C ARG A 56 5.74 -10.22 12.92
N MET A 57 5.91 -8.93 12.56
CA MET A 57 6.37 -7.91 13.50
C MET A 57 5.41 -7.68 14.67
N ILE A 58 4.09 -7.79 14.44
CA ILE A 58 3.10 -7.65 15.51
C ILE A 58 3.19 -8.84 16.48
N GLN A 59 3.39 -10.05 15.98
CA GLN A 59 3.54 -11.26 16.81
C GLN A 59 4.80 -11.18 17.69
N LEU A 60 5.93 -10.75 17.13
CA LEU A 60 7.19 -10.61 17.89
C LEU A 60 7.13 -9.54 19.00
N LYS A 61 6.20 -8.59 18.95
CA LYS A 61 6.01 -7.58 20.01
C LYS A 61 5.14 -8.05 21.16
N LYS A 62 4.47 -9.19 21.01
CA LYS A 62 3.51 -9.73 21.99
C LYS A 62 4.05 -10.92 22.79
N GLY A 63 5.17 -11.49 22.38
CA GLY A 63 5.90 -12.53 23.13
C GLY A 63 7.10 -11.91 23.85
#